data_AF-A0A0D2L167-F1
#
_entry.id   AF-A0A0D2L167-F1
#
_cell.length_a   1.000
_cell.length_b   1.000
_cell.length_c   1.000
_cell.angle_alpha   90.00
_cell.angle_beta   90.00
_cell.angle_gamma   90.00
#
_symmetry.space_group_name_H-M   'P 1'
#
loop_
_entity.id
_entity.type
_entity.pdbx_description
1 polymer ?
#
loop_
_entity_poly.entity_id
_entity_poly.type
_entity_poly.pdbx_seq_one_letter_code
_entity_poly.pdbx_strand_id
1 'polypeptide(L)'
;FLPPALKKLFDHIAPSAFHNSADRHDPPKCHPRTREAILRKILDWARDPHNLRLLMWIYGPAGAGKSAIMQTMAEILEELGILGGSFFFFRGAAQRNEKTHLIATLAYQLTQKVPSLVPYISTAMDNDPAIFTRTLETQMRTLVIDPMSAAARDDPRSNVWCYVMLVDGLDECSPPESHKEIITLLNNHSFV
;
A
#
# COMPACT_ATOMS: atom_id res chain seq x y z
N PHE A 1 -6.20 -0.64 23.95
CA PHE A 1 -6.31 0.80 23.64
C PHE A 1 -5.42 1.09 22.45
N LEU A 2 -5.96 1.68 21.38
CA LEU A 2 -5.15 2.13 20.25
C LEU A 2 -4.35 3.38 20.71
N PRO A 3 -3.03 3.46 20.50
CA PRO A 3 -2.25 4.67 20.77
C PRO A 3 -2.91 5.91 20.15
N PRO A 4 -2.92 7.08 20.83
CA PRO A 4 -3.58 8.29 20.32
C PRO A 4 -3.16 8.66 18.89
N ALA A 5 -1.89 8.49 18.57
CA ALA A 5 -1.34 8.68 17.23
C ALA A 5 -2.00 7.78 16.17
N LEU A 6 -2.14 6.48 16.48
CA LEU A 6 -2.82 5.56 15.57
C LEU A 6 -4.30 5.91 15.40
N LYS A 7 -4.93 6.53 16.40
CA LYS A 7 -6.32 6.99 16.28
C LYS A 7 -6.42 8.15 15.29
N LYS A 8 -5.53 9.14 15.43
CA LYS A 8 -5.43 10.27 14.49
C LYS A 8 -5.14 9.80 13.06
N LEU A 9 -4.25 8.81 12.90
CA LEU A 9 -3.98 8.20 11.60
C LEU A 9 -5.23 7.49 11.05
N PHE A 10 -5.93 6.72 11.89
CA PHE A 10 -7.14 5.98 11.53
C PHE A 10 -8.25 6.90 11.01
N ASP A 11 -8.39 8.12 11.55
CA ASP A 11 -9.38 9.10 11.09
C ASP A 11 -9.18 9.54 9.62
N HIS A 12 -8.01 9.24 9.03
CA HIS A 12 -7.65 9.63 7.67
C HIS A 12 -7.51 8.45 6.70
N ILE A 13 -7.79 7.22 7.12
CA ILE A 13 -7.69 6.05 6.25
C ILE A 13 -9.02 5.74 5.53
N ALA A 14 -8.95 4.88 4.53
CA ALA A 14 -10.11 4.26 3.89
C ALA A 14 -10.13 2.75 4.22
N PRO A 15 -10.76 2.32 5.33
CA PRO A 15 -10.80 0.90 5.69
C PRO A 15 -11.45 0.03 4.60
N SER A 16 -12.40 0.62 3.87
CA SER A 16 -13.08 0.00 2.73
C SER A 16 -12.15 -0.35 1.55
N ALA A 17 -10.94 0.22 1.50
CA ALA A 17 -9.96 -0.03 0.44
C ALA A 17 -9.09 -1.28 0.68
N PHE A 18 -9.12 -1.87 1.88
CA PHE A 18 -8.29 -3.03 2.22
C PHE A 18 -8.67 -4.25 1.35
N HIS A 19 -7.72 -5.15 1.09
CA HIS A 19 -8.01 -6.40 0.34
C HIS A 19 -9.06 -7.30 1.01
N ASN A 20 -9.21 -7.21 2.33
CA ASN A 20 -10.09 -8.03 3.16
C ASN A 20 -11.24 -7.22 3.81
N SER A 21 -11.56 -6.03 3.29
CA SER A 21 -12.71 -5.27 3.79
C SER A 21 -14.03 -5.95 3.46
N ALA A 22 -14.98 -5.91 4.41
CA ALA A 22 -16.37 -6.34 4.19
C ALA A 22 -17.07 -5.54 3.08
N ASP A 23 -16.65 -4.29 2.82
CA ASP A 23 -17.14 -3.46 1.71
C ASP A 23 -16.75 -4.01 0.33
N ARG A 24 -15.89 -5.03 0.30
CA ARG A 24 -15.44 -5.73 -0.90
C ARG A 24 -15.94 -7.16 -0.91
N HIS A 25 -17.22 -7.32 -0.62
CA HIS A 25 -17.89 -8.62 -0.65
C HIS A 25 -17.65 -9.33 -2.00
N ASP A 26 -17.19 -10.58 -1.94
CA ASP A 26 -16.82 -11.42 -3.09
C ASP A 26 -15.92 -10.72 -4.11
N PRO A 27 -14.71 -10.29 -3.72
CA PRO A 27 -13.82 -9.60 -4.63
C PRO A 27 -13.38 -10.56 -5.74
N PRO A 28 -13.16 -10.08 -6.97
CA PRO A 28 -12.75 -10.96 -8.07
C PRO A 28 -11.44 -11.66 -7.71
N LYS A 29 -11.36 -12.97 -7.93
CA LYS A 29 -10.15 -13.78 -7.71
C LYS A 29 -9.79 -14.57 -8.96
N CYS A 30 -8.53 -14.93 -9.09
CA CYS A 30 -8.12 -15.86 -10.14
C CYS A 30 -8.79 -17.21 -9.86
N HIS A 31 -9.42 -17.79 -10.90
CA HIS A 31 -9.92 -19.16 -10.79
C HIS A 31 -8.74 -20.12 -10.53
N PRO A 32 -8.97 -21.21 -9.77
CA PRO A 32 -7.94 -22.21 -9.51
C PRO A 32 -7.26 -22.65 -10.82
N ARG A 33 -5.92 -22.71 -10.80
CA ARG A 33 -5.08 -23.09 -11.95
C ARG A 33 -5.13 -22.14 -13.15
N THR A 34 -5.58 -20.91 -12.95
CA THR A 34 -5.50 -19.85 -13.96
C THR A 34 -4.48 -18.80 -13.53
N ARG A 35 -3.90 -18.09 -14.51
CA ARG A 35 -2.95 -16.99 -14.27
C ARG A 35 -1.72 -17.37 -13.42
N GLU A 36 -1.43 -18.66 -13.26
CA GLU A 36 -0.31 -19.16 -12.43
C GLU A 36 1.04 -18.56 -12.86
N ALA A 37 1.28 -18.45 -14.16
CA ALA A 37 2.53 -17.90 -14.67
C ALA A 37 2.77 -16.44 -14.22
N ILE A 38 1.73 -15.61 -14.21
CA ILE A 38 1.86 -14.22 -13.77
C ILE A 38 1.89 -14.12 -12.24
N LEU A 39 1.09 -14.90 -11.53
CA LEU A 39 1.13 -14.95 -10.06
C LEU A 39 2.52 -15.37 -9.56
N ARG A 40 3.09 -16.42 -10.14
CA ARG A 40 4.46 -16.86 -9.83
C ARG A 40 5.49 -15.78 -10.15
N LYS A 41 5.38 -15.12 -11.31
CA LYS A 41 6.30 -14.03 -11.67
C LYS A 41 6.26 -12.87 -10.66
N ILE A 42 5.08 -12.50 -10.19
CA ILE A 42 4.93 -11.45 -9.17
C ILE A 42 5.52 -11.93 -7.84
N LEU A 43 5.26 -13.18 -7.45
CA LEU A 43 5.77 -13.74 -6.21
C LEU A 43 7.30 -13.88 -6.19
N ASP A 44 7.89 -14.31 -7.30
CA ASP A 44 9.34 -14.41 -7.46
C ASP A 44 9.98 -13.01 -7.37
N TRP A 45 9.37 -12.01 -8.01
CA TRP A 45 9.80 -10.60 -7.90
C TRP A 45 9.70 -10.09 -6.46
N ALA A 46 8.62 -10.41 -5.75
CA ALA A 46 8.37 -9.96 -4.38
C ALA A 46 9.30 -10.60 -3.34
N ARG A 47 9.84 -11.79 -3.62
CA ARG A 47 10.69 -12.54 -2.68
C ARG A 47 12.18 -12.43 -2.94
N ASP A 48 12.58 -11.83 -4.05
CA ASP A 48 13.99 -11.70 -4.40
C ASP A 48 14.62 -10.51 -3.64
N PRO A 49 15.49 -10.77 -2.62
CA PRO A 49 16.11 -9.70 -1.84
C PRO A 49 17.16 -8.92 -2.64
N HIS A 50 17.57 -9.41 -3.82
CA HIS A 50 18.52 -8.74 -4.70
C HIS A 50 17.84 -7.93 -5.79
N ASN A 51 16.51 -7.97 -5.85
CA ASN A 51 15.75 -7.28 -6.85
C ASN A 51 15.66 -5.78 -6.53
N LEU A 52 16.46 -5.00 -7.25
CA LEU A 52 16.48 -3.54 -7.13
C LEU A 52 15.27 -2.86 -7.78
N ARG A 53 14.37 -3.61 -8.42
CA ARG A 53 13.15 -3.03 -9.04
C ARG A 53 12.06 -2.95 -7.99
N LEU A 54 11.92 -1.80 -7.36
CA LEU A 54 10.93 -1.57 -6.29
C LEU A 54 9.49 -1.37 -6.80
N LEU A 55 9.29 -1.20 -8.10
CA LEU A 55 7.97 -1.05 -8.73
C LEU A 55 7.73 -2.10 -9.81
N MET A 56 6.63 -2.84 -9.69
CA MET A 56 6.08 -3.69 -10.74
C MET A 56 4.74 -3.14 -11.21
N TRP A 57 4.62 -2.90 -12.52
CA TRP A 57 3.39 -2.42 -13.14
C TRP A 57 2.69 -3.54 -13.92
N ILE A 58 1.43 -3.85 -13.56
CA ILE A 58 0.59 -4.81 -14.26
C ILE A 58 -0.40 -4.04 -15.15
N TYR A 59 -0.29 -4.25 -16.46
CA TYR A 59 -1.17 -3.61 -17.45
C TYR A 59 -1.78 -4.65 -18.38
N GLY A 60 -2.88 -4.27 -19.04
CA GLY A 60 -3.62 -5.13 -19.94
C GLY A 60 -5.02 -4.56 -20.19
N PRO A 61 -5.75 -5.10 -21.18
CA PRO A 61 -7.06 -4.59 -21.56
C PRO A 61 -8.07 -4.64 -20.40
N ALA A 62 -9.13 -3.83 -20.50
CA ALA A 62 -10.27 -3.95 -19.61
C ALA A 62 -10.83 -5.38 -19.65
N GLY A 63 -11.25 -5.91 -18.50
CA GLY A 63 -11.71 -7.30 -18.40
C GLY A 63 -10.62 -8.38 -18.43
N ALA A 64 -9.33 -8.04 -18.54
CA ALA A 64 -8.24 -9.04 -18.53
C ALA A 64 -8.07 -9.78 -17.18
N GLY A 65 -8.77 -9.34 -16.12
CA GLY A 65 -8.69 -9.90 -14.77
C GLY A 65 -7.53 -9.35 -13.94
N LYS A 66 -7.09 -8.11 -14.16
CA LYS A 66 -6.01 -7.47 -13.40
C LYS A 66 -6.33 -7.37 -11.91
N SER A 67 -7.51 -6.85 -11.56
CA SER A 67 -7.97 -6.80 -10.17
C SER A 67 -8.10 -8.18 -9.53
N ALA A 68 -8.43 -9.21 -10.33
CA ALA A 68 -8.45 -10.60 -9.85
C ALA A 68 -7.04 -11.11 -9.49
N ILE A 69 -6.04 -10.75 -10.29
CA ILE A 69 -4.62 -11.03 -9.99
C ILE A 69 -4.20 -10.27 -8.73
N MET A 70 -4.51 -8.98 -8.63
CA MET A 70 -4.15 -8.15 -7.47
C MET A 70 -4.78 -8.66 -6.17
N GLN A 71 -6.06 -9.05 -6.21
CA GLN A 71 -6.74 -9.65 -5.05
C GLN A 71 -6.09 -10.97 -4.63
N THR A 72 -5.86 -11.87 -5.60
CA THR A 72 -5.23 -13.17 -5.32
C THR A 72 -3.83 -12.99 -4.76
N MET A 73 -3.06 -12.04 -5.29
CA MET A 73 -1.72 -11.74 -4.77
C MET A 73 -1.77 -11.13 -3.36
N ALA A 74 -2.75 -10.27 -3.05
CA ALA A 74 -2.89 -9.73 -1.71
C ALA A 74 -3.07 -10.86 -0.67
N GLU A 75 -3.93 -11.82 -0.98
CA GLU A 75 -4.18 -13.00 -0.13
C GLU A 75 -2.92 -13.87 0.02
N ILE A 76 -2.23 -14.16 -1.07
CA ILE A 76 -0.96 -14.91 -1.03
C ILE A 76 0.09 -14.17 -0.18
N LEU A 77 0.26 -12.87 -0.35
CA LEU A 77 1.27 -12.10 0.39
C LEU A 77 0.90 -11.93 1.88
N GLU A 78 -0.39 -11.84 2.20
CA GLU A 78 -0.91 -11.84 3.57
C GLU A 78 -0.58 -13.16 4.27
N GLU A 79 -0.87 -14.30 3.64
CA GLU A 79 -0.55 -15.64 4.15
C GLU A 79 0.95 -15.84 4.39
N LEU A 80 1.79 -15.19 3.56
CA LEU A 80 3.24 -15.23 3.69
C LEU A 80 3.80 -14.22 4.70
N GLY A 81 2.96 -13.35 5.27
CA GLY A 81 3.38 -12.32 6.23
C GLY A 81 4.18 -11.18 5.63
N ILE A 82 4.20 -11.04 4.29
CA ILE A 82 4.98 -10.01 3.58
C ILE A 82 4.11 -8.94 2.91
N LEU A 83 2.78 -9.02 3.01
CA LEU A 83 1.92 -7.91 2.61
C LEU A 83 2.06 -6.75 3.62
N GLY A 84 2.70 -5.65 3.21
CA GLY A 84 2.83 -4.44 4.02
C GLY A 84 1.56 -3.59 4.03
N GLY A 85 0.76 -3.68 2.96
CA GLY A 85 -0.52 -2.99 2.87
C GLY A 85 -1.14 -3.10 1.48
N SER A 86 -2.42 -2.76 1.40
CA SER A 86 -3.18 -2.80 0.16
C SER A 86 -4.13 -1.61 0.03
N PHE A 87 -4.31 -1.10 -1.19
CA PHE A 87 -5.31 -0.09 -1.50
C PHE A 87 -5.97 -0.40 -2.84
N PHE A 88 -7.27 -0.66 -2.81
CA PHE A 88 -8.05 -0.92 -4.02
C PHE A 88 -9.01 0.22 -4.26
N PHE A 89 -8.65 1.04 -5.24
CA PHE A 89 -9.50 2.10 -5.73
C PHE A 89 -10.84 1.53 -6.22
N PHE A 90 -11.89 2.33 -6.08
CA PHE A 90 -13.21 2.02 -6.60
C PHE A 90 -13.99 3.30 -6.84
N ARG A 91 -14.40 3.53 -8.08
CA ARG A 91 -15.08 4.77 -8.48
C ARG A 91 -16.39 4.99 -7.73
N GLY A 92 -17.07 3.91 -7.36
CA GLY A 92 -18.36 3.93 -6.67
C GLY A 92 -18.30 4.19 -5.16
N ALA A 93 -17.12 4.39 -4.56
CA ALA A 93 -16.98 4.63 -3.13
C ALA A 93 -16.15 5.88 -2.84
N ALA A 94 -16.72 6.83 -2.09
CA ALA A 94 -16.15 8.17 -1.86
C ALA A 94 -14.76 8.20 -1.19
N GLN A 95 -14.39 7.16 -0.44
CA GLN A 95 -13.06 7.07 0.18
C GLN A 95 -12.05 6.27 -0.67
N ARG A 96 -12.52 5.66 -1.76
CA ARG A 96 -11.75 4.78 -2.66
C ARG A 96 -11.67 5.34 -4.07
N ASN A 97 -12.33 6.45 -4.37
CA ASN A 97 -12.28 7.10 -5.67
C ASN A 97 -11.33 8.31 -5.67
N GLU A 98 -10.67 8.62 -4.56
CA GLU A 98 -9.75 9.74 -4.42
C GLU A 98 -8.42 9.30 -3.81
N LYS A 99 -7.35 10.00 -4.17
CA LYS A 99 -5.98 9.71 -3.71
C LYS A 99 -5.71 10.07 -2.24
N THR A 100 -6.58 10.90 -1.64
CA THR A 100 -6.40 11.54 -0.33
C THR A 100 -6.15 10.55 0.80
N HIS A 101 -6.77 9.37 0.74
CA HIS A 101 -6.64 8.33 1.77
C HIS A 101 -5.54 7.31 1.49
N LEU A 102 -4.91 7.34 0.31
CA LEU A 102 -3.97 6.29 -0.14
C LEU A 102 -2.81 6.10 0.85
N ILE A 103 -2.09 7.18 1.15
CA ILE A 103 -0.87 7.09 1.96
C ILE A 103 -1.19 6.79 3.42
N ALA A 104 -2.17 7.48 4.00
CA ALA A 104 -2.60 7.23 5.38
C ALA A 104 -3.02 5.75 5.58
N THR A 105 -3.74 5.20 4.60
CA THR A 105 -4.19 3.80 4.61
C THR A 105 -3.02 2.82 4.53
N LEU A 106 -2.05 3.07 3.66
CA LEU A 106 -0.86 2.22 3.55
C LEU A 106 0.03 2.32 4.80
N ALA A 107 0.26 3.53 5.31
CA ALA A 107 1.02 3.76 6.54
C ALA A 107 0.38 3.04 7.74
N TYR A 108 -0.95 3.13 7.89
CA TYR A 108 -1.68 2.44 8.95
C TYR A 108 -1.51 0.92 8.86
N GLN A 109 -1.75 0.32 7.70
CA GLN A 109 -1.55 -1.13 7.50
C GLN A 109 -0.12 -1.55 7.80
N LEU A 110 0.87 -0.75 7.40
CA LEU A 110 2.27 -1.02 7.65
C LEU A 110 2.59 -1.03 9.15
N THR A 111 1.99 -0.15 9.97
CA THR A 111 2.15 -0.19 11.43
C THR A 111 1.62 -1.48 12.06
N GLN A 112 0.64 -2.14 11.43
CA GLN A 112 0.14 -3.42 11.93
C GLN A 112 1.14 -4.56 11.67
N LYS A 113 1.95 -4.45 10.61
CA LYS A 113 3.00 -5.42 10.27
C LYS A 113 4.33 -5.10 10.97
N VAL A 114 4.61 -3.82 11.16
CA VAL A 114 5.83 -3.29 11.79
C VAL A 114 5.45 -2.34 12.93
N PRO A 115 5.09 -2.87 14.11
CA PRO A 115 4.66 -2.03 15.24
C PRO A 115 5.70 -1.02 15.72
N SER A 116 6.99 -1.24 15.45
CA SER A 116 8.06 -0.29 15.76
C SER A 116 7.96 1.03 14.98
N LEU A 117 7.15 1.11 13.93
CA LEU A 117 6.91 2.36 13.18
C LEU A 117 6.05 3.38 13.95
N VAL A 118 5.21 2.90 14.88
CA VAL A 118 4.24 3.74 15.62
C VAL A 118 4.87 4.98 16.26
N PRO A 119 5.98 4.90 17.01
CA PRO A 119 6.60 6.09 17.60
C PRO A 119 7.06 7.10 16.55
N TYR A 120 7.68 6.66 15.45
CA TYR A 120 8.17 7.57 14.41
C TYR A 120 7.04 8.27 13.67
N ILE A 121 5.97 7.54 13.33
CA ILE A 121 4.77 8.12 12.71
C ILE A 121 4.06 9.07 13.67
N SER A 122 4.00 8.73 14.97
CA SER A 122 3.48 9.62 16.01
C SER A 122 4.21 10.94 16.02
N THR A 123 5.54 10.90 16.17
CA THR A 123 6.39 12.09 16.19
C THR A 123 6.23 12.91 14.90
N ALA A 124 6.14 12.25 13.75
CA ALA A 124 5.92 12.94 12.48
C ALA A 124 4.58 13.70 12.45
N MET A 125 3.49 13.10 12.93
CA MET A 125 2.16 13.73 13.01
C MET A 125 2.04 14.81 14.10
N ASP A 126 2.88 14.74 15.14
CA ASP A 126 2.98 15.77 16.17
C ASP A 126 3.76 16.98 15.66
N ASN A 127 4.80 16.75 14.86
CA ASN A 127 5.62 17.80 14.23
C ASN A 127 4.89 18.53 13.09
N ASP A 128 4.10 17.82 12.27
CA ASP A 128 3.23 18.44 11.27
C ASP A 128 1.77 17.99 11.48
N PRO A 129 0.99 18.70 12.31
CA PRO A 129 -0.41 18.38 12.52
C PRO A 129 -1.27 18.45 11.25
N ALA A 130 -0.80 19.15 10.22
CA ALA A 130 -1.48 19.32 8.94
C ALA A 130 -1.01 18.31 7.87
N ILE A 131 -0.25 17.27 8.25
CA ILE A 131 0.39 16.33 7.31
C ILE A 131 -0.58 15.75 6.26
N PHE A 132 -1.82 15.46 6.63
CA PHE A 132 -2.84 14.89 5.72
C PHE A 132 -3.36 15.88 4.66
N THR A 133 -3.03 17.17 4.78
CA THR A 133 -3.33 18.21 3.77
C THR A 133 -2.15 18.49 2.84
N ARG A 134 -0.98 17.89 3.10
CA ARG A 134 0.23 18.03 2.28
C ARG A 134 0.14 17.18 1.01
N THR A 135 1.05 17.43 0.08
CA THR A 135 1.19 16.63 -1.16
C THR A 135 1.37 15.16 -0.85
N LEU A 136 0.96 14.27 -1.77
CA LEU A 136 1.16 12.83 -1.59
C LEU A 136 2.63 12.46 -1.37
N GLU A 137 3.55 13.17 -2.02
CA GLU A 137 5.00 13.02 -1.83
C GLU A 137 5.43 13.32 -0.39
N THR A 138 4.96 14.44 0.16
CA THR A 138 5.25 14.80 1.55
C THR A 138 4.69 13.76 2.50
N GLN A 139 3.45 13.30 2.27
CA GLN A 139 2.82 12.26 3.09
C GLN A 139 3.59 10.94 3.01
N MET A 140 3.94 10.48 1.80
CA MET A 140 4.68 9.22 1.58
C MET A 140 6.01 9.24 2.30
N ARG A 141 6.76 10.34 2.14
CA ARG A 141 8.05 10.49 2.81
C ARG A 141 7.89 10.49 4.33
N THR A 142 6.99 11.33 4.85
CA THR A 142 6.86 11.60 6.29
C THR A 142 6.20 10.46 7.07
N LEU A 143 5.26 9.74 6.45
CA LEU A 143 4.46 8.70 7.13
C LEU A 143 4.89 7.27 6.79
N VAL A 144 5.70 7.07 5.74
CA VAL A 144 6.14 5.73 5.30
C VAL A 144 7.67 5.64 5.25
N ILE A 145 8.31 6.43 4.39
CA ILE A 145 9.75 6.24 4.08
C ILE A 145 10.65 6.62 5.24
N ASP A 146 10.49 7.82 5.81
CA ASP A 146 11.32 8.30 6.91
C ASP A 146 11.09 7.43 8.17
N PRO A 147 9.85 7.08 8.56
CA PRO A 147 9.59 6.12 9.65
C PRO A 147 10.20 4.75 9.42
N MET A 148 10.08 4.18 8.22
CA MET A 148 10.69 2.89 7.88
C MET A 148 12.21 2.94 7.99
N SER A 149 12.81 4.00 7.46
CA SER A 149 14.27 4.20 7.50
C SER A 149 14.78 4.37 8.93
N ALA A 150 14.03 5.10 9.78
CA ALA A 150 14.39 5.30 11.18
C ALA A 150 14.25 3.99 11.98
N ALA A 151 13.13 3.30 11.85
CA ALA A 151 12.91 2.02 12.53
C ALA A 151 13.90 0.94 12.06
N ALA A 152 14.29 0.95 10.78
CA ALA A 152 15.27 0.02 10.24
C ALA A 152 16.68 0.23 10.81
N ARG A 153 17.06 1.47 11.13
CA ARG A 153 18.34 1.77 11.81
C ARG A 153 18.35 1.24 13.25
N ASP A 154 17.19 1.18 13.88
CA ASP A 154 17.04 0.81 15.29
C ASP A 154 16.69 -0.69 15.48
N ASP A 155 16.31 -1.43 14.43
CA ASP A 155 16.06 -2.88 14.45
C ASP A 155 17.16 -3.66 13.70
N PRO A 156 18.01 -4.45 14.40
CA PRO A 156 19.01 -5.30 13.77
C PRO A 156 18.46 -6.34 12.78
N ARG A 157 17.15 -6.60 12.79
CA ARG A 157 16.45 -7.54 11.89
C ARG A 157 15.82 -6.82 10.69
N SER A 158 16.08 -5.53 10.50
CA SER A 158 15.53 -4.76 9.38
C SER A 158 16.02 -5.25 8.01
N ASN A 159 17.16 -5.94 7.97
CA ASN A 159 17.70 -6.57 6.77
C ASN A 159 16.81 -7.66 6.17
N VAL A 160 15.81 -8.17 6.89
CA VAL A 160 14.82 -9.14 6.37
C VAL A 160 13.46 -8.49 6.08
N TRP A 161 13.32 -7.18 6.23
CA TRP A 161 12.06 -6.50 5.92
C TRP A 161 11.86 -6.45 4.41
N CYS A 162 10.99 -7.32 3.92
CA CYS A 162 10.61 -7.39 2.52
C CYS A 162 9.09 -7.30 2.42
N TYR A 163 8.57 -6.09 2.63
CA TYR A 163 7.12 -5.83 2.59
C TYR A 163 6.69 -5.33 1.22
N VAL A 164 5.60 -5.87 0.70
CA VAL A 164 5.00 -5.46 -0.56
C VAL A 164 3.75 -4.62 -0.31
N MET A 165 3.64 -3.50 -0.99
CA MET A 165 2.40 -2.70 -1.05
C MET A 165 1.70 -2.94 -2.38
N LEU A 166 0.40 -3.19 -2.32
CA LEU A 166 -0.42 -3.39 -3.52
C LEU A 166 -1.37 -2.21 -3.72
N VAL A 167 -1.39 -1.67 -4.93
CA VAL A 167 -2.32 -0.62 -5.35
C VAL A 167 -3.02 -1.07 -6.63
N ASP A 168 -4.33 -1.24 -6.59
CA ASP A 168 -5.16 -1.68 -7.72
C ASP A 168 -6.22 -0.64 -8.08
N GLY A 169 -6.64 -0.65 -9.35
CA GLY A 169 -7.73 0.19 -9.84
C GLY A 169 -7.35 1.67 -9.98
N LEU A 170 -6.08 2.01 -10.23
CA LEU A 170 -5.66 3.41 -10.32
C LEU A 170 -6.52 4.23 -11.30
N ASP A 171 -7.01 3.62 -12.38
CA ASP A 171 -7.91 4.21 -13.37
C ASP A 171 -9.33 4.53 -12.86
N GLU A 172 -9.66 4.05 -11.66
CA GLU A 172 -10.88 4.38 -10.93
C GLU A 172 -10.71 5.60 -10.00
N CYS A 173 -9.48 6.10 -9.83
CA CYS A 173 -9.22 7.33 -9.09
C CYS A 173 -9.69 8.56 -9.88
N SER A 174 -10.16 9.56 -9.14
CA SER A 174 -10.59 10.85 -9.64
C SER A 174 -9.84 11.96 -8.88
N PRO A 175 -9.58 13.10 -9.53
CA PRO A 175 -9.66 13.32 -10.98
C PRO A 175 -8.51 12.60 -11.72
N PRO A 176 -8.57 12.42 -13.06
CA PRO A 176 -7.57 11.65 -13.83
C PRO A 176 -6.11 12.14 -13.68
N GLU A 177 -5.92 13.42 -13.35
CA GLU A 177 -4.62 14.03 -13.06
C GLU A 177 -3.92 13.34 -11.88
N SER A 178 -4.70 12.80 -10.92
CA SER A 178 -4.21 12.03 -9.78
C SER A 178 -3.43 10.78 -10.20
N HIS A 179 -3.72 10.20 -11.37
CA HIS A 179 -3.01 9.02 -11.87
C HIS A 179 -1.52 9.33 -12.10
N LYS A 180 -1.24 10.46 -12.75
CA LYS A 180 0.13 10.89 -13.06
C LYS A 180 0.91 11.19 -11.79
N GLU A 181 0.26 11.84 -10.82
CA GLU A 181 0.88 12.12 -9.52
C GLU A 181 1.23 10.83 -8.77
N ILE A 182 0.30 9.88 -8.67
CA ILE A 182 0.54 8.60 -7.99
C ILE A 182 1.64 7.78 -8.70
N ILE A 183 1.63 7.72 -10.03
CA ILE A 183 2.68 7.00 -10.78
C ILE A 183 4.05 7.65 -10.57
N THR A 184 4.10 8.99 -10.61
CA THR A 184 5.35 9.75 -10.39
C THR A 184 5.87 9.52 -8.98
N LEU A 185 4.99 9.56 -7.98
CA LEU A 185 5.30 9.26 -6.58
C LEU A 185 5.94 7.87 -6.41
N LEU A 186 5.27 6.84 -6.94
CA LEU A 186 5.73 5.46 -6.82
C LEU A 186 7.08 5.25 -7.53
N ASN A 187 7.29 5.90 -8.67
CA ASN A 187 8.54 5.82 -9.42
C ASN A 187 9.71 6.54 -8.72
N ASN A 188 9.46 7.72 -8.13
CA ASN A 188 10.50 8.51 -7.45
C ASN A 188 11.03 7.83 -6.19
N HIS A 189 10.18 7.04 -5.52
CA HIS A 189 10.56 6.26 -4.33
C HIS A 189 10.95 4.82 -4.66
N SER A 190 11.11 4.49 -5.95
CA SER A 190 11.62 3.18 -6.38
C SER A 190 13.15 3.04 -6.29
N PHE A 191 13.82 4.01 -5.66
CA PHE A 191 15.29 4.08 -5.55
C PHE A 191 15.81 4.09 -4.10
N VAL A 192 14.95 3.85 -3.11
CA VAL A 192 15.32 3.86 -1.67
C VAL A 192 15.53 2.43 -1.16
#